data_AF-A0AAW7NVS7-F1
#
_entry.id   AF-A0AAW7NVS7-F1
#
_cell.length_a   1.000
_cell.length_b   1.000
_cell.length_c   1.000
_cell.angle_alpha   90.00
_cell.angle_beta   90.00
_cell.angle_gamma   90.00
#
_symmetry.space_group_name_H-M   'P 1'
#
loop_
_entity.id
_entity.type
_entity.pdbx_description
1 polymer ?
#
loop_
_entity_poly.entity_id
_entity_poly.type
_entity_poly.pdbx_seq_one_letter_code
_entity_poly.pdbx_strand_id
1 'polypeptide(L)' 'MEYINKETLVSIETDCELGGDWVPASELKESYKLTVPEIKSKLDELGIEYDSKAVKSDLIALLEQHEG' A
#
# COMPACT_ATOMS: atom_id res chain seq x y z
N MET A 1 -11.71 11.31 11.80
CA MET A 1 -11.47 10.72 10.46
C MET A 1 -10.08 10.12 10.46
N GLU A 2 -9.93 8.91 9.94
CA GLU A 2 -8.60 8.28 9.82
C GLU A 2 -8.03 8.62 8.45
N TYR A 3 -6.81 9.16 8.46
CA TYR A 3 -6.05 9.46 7.27
C TYR A 3 -4.76 8.65 7.28
N ILE A 4 -4.28 8.32 6.09
CA ILE A 4 -3.03 7.61 5.89
C ILE A 4 -2.18 8.35 4.87
N ASN A 5 -0.91 8.48 5.19
CA ASN A 5 0.06 9.08 4.29
C ASN A 5 0.43 8.07 3.18
N LYS A 6 0.32 8.45 1.91
CA LYS A 6 0.60 7.58 0.76
C LYS A 6 2.09 7.19 0.65
N GLU A 7 2.99 8.03 1.16
CA GLU A 7 4.43 7.86 1.04
C GLU A 7 4.98 7.03 2.20
N THR A 8 4.55 7.33 3.43
CA THR A 8 5.08 6.70 4.64
C THR A 8 4.19 5.59 5.20
N LEU A 9 2.93 5.53 4.76
CA LEU A 9 1.90 4.57 5.19
C LEU A 9 1.61 4.64 6.69
N VAL A 10 1.89 5.79 7.29
CA VAL A 10 1.51 6.14 8.65
C VAL A 10 0.04 6.54 8.66
N SER A 11 -0.76 5.90 9.52
CA SER A 11 -2.13 6.31 9.80
C SER A 11 -2.19 7.26 10.99
N ILE A 12 -3.06 8.26 10.91
CA ILE A 12 -3.39 9.18 11.99
C ILE A 12 -4.89 9.39 12.08
N GLU A 13 -5.36 9.65 13.30
CA GLU A 13 -6.73 10.09 13.55
C GLU A 13 -6.74 11.61 13.73
N THR A 14 -7.58 12.29 12.94
CA THR A 14 -7.80 13.74 13.08
C THR A 14 -9.25 14.08 12.73
N ASP A 15 -9.79 15.16 13.30
CA ASP A 15 -11.11 15.66 12.90
C ASP A 15 -11.04 16.63 11.70
N CYS A 16 -9.83 17.04 11.29
CA CYS A 16 -9.62 17.96 10.18
C CYS A 16 -9.44 17.23 8.83
N GLU A 17 -9.83 17.88 7.74
CA GLU A 17 -9.59 17.39 6.39
C GLU A 17 -8.13 17.60 5.99
N LEU A 18 -7.40 16.51 5.73
CA LEU A 18 -6.03 16.56 5.25
C LEU A 18 -5.98 16.48 3.73
N GLY A 19 -5.12 17.29 3.12
CA GLY A 19 -4.85 17.27 1.68
C GLY A 19 -3.41 16.90 1.36
N GLY A 20 -3.14 16.68 0.07
CA GLY A 20 -1.80 16.34 -0.44
C GLY A 20 -1.47 14.86 -0.32
N ASP A 21 -0.45 14.52 0.46
CA ASP A 21 0.04 13.15 0.65
C ASP A 21 -0.84 12.31 1.58
N TRP A 22 -1.74 12.95 2.31
CA TRP A 22 -2.70 12.30 3.19
C TRP A 22 -4.01 12.05 2.45
N VAL A 23 -4.46 10.80 2.48
CA VAL A 23 -5.77 10.37 1.93
C VAL A 23 -6.56 9.66 3.02
N PRO A 24 -7.91 9.66 2.94
CA PRO A 24 -8.72 8.90 3.87
C PRO A 24 -8.29 7.42 3.89
N ALA A 25 -8.18 6.82 5.07
CA ALA A 25 -7.74 5.43 5.20
C ALA A 25 -8.71 4.42 4.56
N SER A 26 -9.95 4.84 4.27
CA SER A 26 -10.90 4.08 3.46
C SER A 26 -10.65 4.15 1.95
N GLU A 27 -10.01 5.22 1.45
CA GLU A 27 -9.66 5.35 0.03
C GLU A 27 -8.31 4.70 -0.28
N LEU A 28 -7.48 4.48 0.73
CA LEU A 28 -6.24 3.73 0.56
C LEU A 28 -6.54 2.23 0.36
N LYS A 29 -6.15 1.71 -0.79
CA LYS A 29 -6.28 0.28 -1.12
C LYS A 29 -5.60 -0.59 -0.07
N GLU A 30 -6.21 -1.73 0.24
CA GLU A 30 -5.68 -2.71 1.19
C GLU A 30 -4.24 -3.14 0.89
N SER A 31 -3.86 -3.19 -0.39
CA SER A 31 -2.50 -3.52 -0.82
C SER A 31 -1.42 -2.61 -0.21
N TYR A 32 -1.75 -1.34 0.08
CA TYR A 32 -0.85 -0.40 0.76
C TYR A 32 -0.80 -0.61 2.28
N LYS A 33 -1.86 -1.18 2.87
CA LYS A 33 -1.91 -1.55 4.28
C LYS A 33 -1.06 -2.79 4.58
N LEU A 34 -0.89 -3.68 3.59
CA LEU A 34 -0.02 -4.84 3.70
C LEU A 34 1.44 -4.40 3.92
N THR A 35 2.18 -5.17 4.71
CA THR A 35 3.61 -4.94 4.89
C THR A 35 4.40 -5.52 3.71
N VAL A 36 5.65 -5.09 3.50
CA VAL A 36 6.51 -5.65 2.44
C VAL A 36 6.53 -7.19 2.42
N PRO A 37 6.69 -7.91 3.55
CA PRO A 37 6.63 -9.37 3.53
C PRO A 37 5.25 -9.90 3.13
N GLU A 38 4.15 -9.29 3.57
CA GLU A 38 2.79 -9.71 3.18
C GLU A 38 2.54 -9.52 1.68
N ILE A 39 3.00 -8.40 1.11
CA ILE A 39 2.91 -8.14 -0.34
C ILE A 39 3.73 -9.19 -1.10
N LYS A 40 4.95 -9.47 -0.65
CA LYS A 40 5.80 -10.52 -1.23
C LYS A 40 5.18 -11.90 -1.16
N SER A 41 4.55 -12.25 -0.05
CA SER A 41 3.81 -13.51 0.10
C SER A 41 2.66 -13.60 -0.91
N LYS A 42 1.84 -12.54 -1.05
CA LYS A 42 0.78 -12.51 -2.08
C LYS A 42 1.33 -12.66 -3.49
N LEU A 43 2.42 -11.95 -3.81
CA LEU A 43 3.06 -12.05 -5.13
C LEU A 43 3.60 -13.47 -5.39
N ASP A 44 4.18 -14.11 -4.38
CA ASP A 44 4.67 -15.50 -4.45
C ASP A 44 3.52 -16.49 -4.64
N GLU A 45 2.40 -16.32 -3.92
CA GLU A 45 1.17 -17.11 -4.11
C GLU A 45 0.58 -16.96 -5.52
N LEU A 46 0.70 -15.77 -6.12
CA LEU A 46 0.30 -15.50 -7.49
C LEU A 46 1.34 -15.96 -8.53
N GLY A 47 2.53 -16.40 -8.09
CA GLY A 47 3.64 -16.80 -8.96
C GLY A 47 4.27 -15.61 -9.70
N ILE A 48 4.18 -14.40 -9.16
CA ILE A 48 4.73 -13.18 -9.73
C ILE A 48 6.16 -13.01 -9.24
N GLU A 49 7.12 -13.03 -10.16
CA GLU A 49 8.50 -12.68 -9.85
C GLU A 49 8.63 -11.16 -9.61
N TYR A 50 9.26 -10.80 -8.50
CA TYR A 50 9.54 -9.42 -8.13
C TYR A 50 11.02 -9.26 -7.79
N ASP A 51 11.55 -8.05 -7.98
CA ASP A 51 12.92 -7.76 -7.60
C ASP A 51 13.06 -7.80 -6.07
N SER A 52 14.08 -8.51 -5.57
CA SER A 52 14.32 -8.59 -4.13
C SER A 52 14.61 -7.22 -3.50
N LYS A 53 15.11 -6.28 -4.29
CA LYS A 53 15.37 -4.87 -3.94
C LYS A 53 14.23 -3.93 -4.32
N ALA A 54 13.13 -4.44 -4.88
CA ALA A 54 11.95 -3.63 -5.15
C ALA A 54 11.47 -2.97 -3.86
N VAL A 55 11.15 -1.68 -3.97
CA VAL A 55 10.56 -0.92 -2.87
C VAL A 55 9.09 -1.33 -2.70
N LYS A 56 8.51 -1.01 -1.53
CA LYS A 56 7.12 -1.36 -1.22
C LYS A 56 6.15 -0.92 -2.32
N SER A 57 6.35 0.28 -2.87
CA SER A 57 5.51 0.84 -3.93
C SER A 57 5.55 0.01 -5.22
N ASP A 58 6.72 -0.46 -5.65
CA ASP A 58 6.87 -1.33 -6.82
C ASP A 58 6.17 -2.69 -6.60
N LEU A 59 6.36 -3.28 -5.42
CA LEU A 59 5.71 -4.55 -5.06
C LEU A 59 4.18 -4.42 -5.06
N ILE A 60 3.66 -3.30 -4.55
CA ILE A 60 2.23 -3.01 -4.57
C ILE A 60 1.75 -2.80 -6.01
N ALA A 61 2.49 -2.06 -6.83
CA ALA A 61 2.13 -1.84 -8.23
C ALA A 61 2.10 -3.14 -9.04
N LEU A 62 3.00 -4.09 -8.75
CA LEU A 62 2.95 -5.45 -9.31
C LEU A 62 1.69 -6.18 -8.84
N LEU A 63 1.39 -6.13 -7.54
CA LEU A 63 0.22 -6.81 -6.98
C LEU A 63 -1.08 -6.25 -7.57
N GLU A 64 -1.21 -4.93 -7.66
CA GLU A 64 -2.37 -4.24 -8.25
C GLU A 64 -2.54 -4.51 -9.75
N GLN A 65 -1.45 -4.70 -10.50
CA GLN A 65 -1.54 -5.06 -11.92
C GLN A 65 -2.08 -6.47 -12.16
N HIS A 66 -1.91 -7.37 -11.18
CA HIS A 66 -2.32 -8.77 -11.28
C HIS A 66 -3.61 -9.13 -10.51
N GLU A 67 -4.03 -8.31 -9.52
CA GLU A 67 -5.35 -8.44 -8.85
C GLU A 67 -6.51 -7.79 -9.66
N GLY A 68 -6.27 -7.37 -10.91
CA GLY A 68 -7.24 -6.68 -11.79
C GLY A 68 -8.06 -7.58 -12.70
#